data_AF-A0A843I0J9-F1
#
_entry.id   AF-A0A843I0J9-F1
#
_cell.length_a   1.000
_cell.length_b   1.000
_cell.length_c   1.000
_cell.angle_alpha   90.00
_cell.angle_beta   90.00
_cell.angle_gamma   90.00
#
_symmetry.space_group_name_H-M   'P 1'
#
loop_
_entity.id
_entity.type
_entity.pdbx_description
1 polymer ?
#
loop_
_entity_poly.entity_id
_entity_poly.type
_entity_poly.pdbx_seq_one_letter_code
_entity_poly.pdbx_strand_id
1 'polypeptide(L)'
;MNALDEMKTEFGFSDEEIEFALNRAKGILIGFAMEYRAMNFLKRMNFENIKYVDMPTHDLEAEKDGKKYFIEVKASKKSPTKEYSPYKVAMIAMLDGTHLTLLMKPSPMLMVTEDILSEPKKVLFETFKSALYENYEALQKILNDNRNFEILRSYNKVFRLFISKLPNEALLILKPILS
;
A
#
# COMPACT_ATOMS: atom_id res chain seq x y z
N MET A 1 12.41 31.18 -14.21
CA MET A 1 13.62 30.40 -14.53
C MET A 1 13.24 28.93 -14.43
N ASN A 2 13.69 28.06 -15.35
CA ASN A 2 13.41 26.62 -15.20
C ASN A 2 14.42 26.02 -14.19
N ALA A 3 14.10 24.87 -13.59
CA ALA A 3 14.93 24.27 -12.54
C ALA A 3 16.36 23.91 -13.00
N LEU A 4 16.56 23.58 -14.30
CA LEU A 4 17.88 23.29 -14.86
C LEU A 4 18.70 24.57 -15.06
N ASP A 5 18.06 25.67 -15.45
CA ASP A 5 18.71 26.96 -15.57
C ASP A 5 19.18 27.45 -14.19
N GLU A 6 18.33 27.32 -13.17
CA GLU A 6 18.65 27.67 -11.78
C GLU A 6 19.85 26.87 -11.25
N MET A 7 19.86 25.55 -11.49
CA MET A 7 20.99 24.66 -11.18
C MET A 7 22.32 25.12 -11.79
N LYS A 8 22.29 25.67 -13.01
CA LYS A 8 23.50 26.17 -13.68
C LYS A 8 23.90 27.57 -13.21
N THR A 9 22.94 28.49 -13.13
CA THR A 9 23.23 29.90 -12.92
C THR A 9 23.38 30.26 -11.45
N GLU A 10 22.62 29.63 -10.56
CA GLU A 10 22.67 29.93 -9.12
C GLU A 10 23.61 28.99 -8.37
N PHE A 11 23.66 27.72 -8.76
CA PHE A 11 24.46 26.70 -8.07
C PHE A 11 25.77 26.35 -8.77
N GLY A 12 25.99 26.83 -10.00
CA GLY A 12 27.24 26.64 -10.74
C GLY A 12 27.49 25.20 -11.20
N PHE A 13 26.46 24.35 -11.27
CA PHE A 13 26.62 22.97 -11.71
C PHE A 13 26.97 22.88 -13.20
N SER A 14 27.92 22.00 -13.51
CA SER A 14 28.27 21.63 -14.88
C SER A 14 27.21 20.72 -15.53
N ASP A 15 27.28 20.60 -16.85
CA ASP A 15 26.40 19.69 -17.60
C ASP A 15 26.56 18.22 -17.15
N GLU A 16 27.78 17.79 -16.84
CA GLU A 16 28.07 16.42 -16.37
C GLU A 16 27.43 16.13 -15.00
N GLU A 17 27.49 17.09 -14.07
CA GLU A 17 26.88 16.96 -12.74
C GLU A 17 25.36 16.89 -12.83
N ILE A 18 24.75 17.72 -13.69
CA ILE A 18 23.31 17.72 -13.94
C ILE A 18 22.88 16.39 -14.57
N GLU A 19 23.62 15.89 -15.57
CA GLU A 19 23.32 14.61 -16.20
C GLU A 19 23.42 13.45 -15.21
N PHE A 20 24.47 13.43 -14.37
CA PHE A 20 24.62 12.45 -13.31
C PHE A 20 23.43 12.48 -12.34
N ALA A 21 23.02 13.67 -11.89
CA ALA A 21 21.89 13.85 -10.99
C ALA A 21 20.56 13.41 -11.63
N LEU A 22 20.31 13.80 -12.89
CA LEU A 22 19.11 13.40 -13.64
C LEU A 22 19.03 11.88 -13.82
N ASN A 23 20.16 11.23 -14.12
CA ASN A 23 20.21 9.78 -14.26
C ASN A 23 19.87 9.06 -12.93
N ARG A 24 20.32 9.61 -11.79
CA ARG A 24 19.95 9.12 -10.45
C ARG A 24 18.48 9.39 -10.12
N ALA A 25 17.97 10.56 -10.48
CA ALA A 25 16.61 11.00 -10.16
C ALA A 25 15.53 10.42 -11.10
N LYS A 26 15.92 9.86 -12.25
CA LYS A 26 15.01 9.37 -13.30
C LYS A 26 13.87 8.50 -12.78
N GLY A 27 14.16 7.56 -11.87
CA GLY A 27 13.14 6.69 -11.29
C GLY A 27 12.10 7.46 -10.47
N ILE A 28 12.56 8.43 -9.68
CA ILE A 28 11.72 9.29 -8.83
C ILE A 28 10.84 10.20 -9.71
N LEU A 29 11.44 10.83 -10.72
CA LEU A 29 10.70 11.68 -11.67
C LEU A 29 9.61 10.90 -12.42
N ILE A 30 9.91 9.65 -12.82
CA ILE A 30 8.92 8.77 -13.43
C ILE A 30 7.80 8.42 -12.42
N GLY A 31 8.13 8.17 -11.16
CA GLY A 31 7.16 7.94 -10.09
C GLY A 31 6.15 9.08 -9.97
N PHE A 32 6.63 10.30 -9.73
CA PHE A 32 5.78 11.48 -9.63
C PHE A 32 4.96 11.74 -10.89
N ALA A 33 5.55 11.58 -12.08
CA ALA A 33 4.81 11.72 -13.33
C ALA A 33 3.69 10.68 -13.48
N MET A 34 3.89 9.47 -12.95
CA MET A 34 2.88 8.41 -12.95
C MET A 34 1.77 8.67 -11.94
N GLU A 35 2.07 9.16 -10.75
CA GLU A 35 1.05 9.56 -9.77
C GLU A 35 0.20 10.72 -10.29
N TYR A 36 0.81 11.71 -10.95
CA TYR A 36 0.06 12.78 -11.63
C TYR A 36 -0.85 12.26 -12.74
N ARG A 37 -0.37 11.29 -13.52
CA ARG A 37 -1.20 10.62 -14.51
C ARG A 37 -2.31 9.79 -13.88
N ALA A 38 -2.05 9.14 -12.75
CA ALA A 38 -3.02 8.37 -11.98
C ALA A 38 -4.18 9.24 -11.50
N MET A 39 -3.93 10.45 -10.98
CA MET A 39 -5.00 11.37 -10.60
C MET A 39 -5.97 11.64 -11.76
N ASN A 40 -5.43 11.94 -12.96
CA ASN A 40 -6.25 12.22 -14.12
C ASN A 40 -7.06 10.98 -14.57
N PHE A 41 -6.50 9.78 -14.40
CA PHE A 41 -7.21 8.54 -14.65
C PHE A 41 -8.36 8.32 -13.65
N LEU A 42 -8.11 8.53 -12.34
CA LEU A 42 -9.12 8.40 -11.29
C LEU A 42 -10.28 9.40 -11.50
N LYS A 43 -9.99 10.66 -11.90
CA LYS A 43 -11.03 11.65 -12.25
C LYS A 43 -11.96 11.16 -13.35
N ARG A 44 -11.41 10.51 -14.40
CA ARG A 44 -12.21 9.92 -15.50
C ARG A 44 -13.07 8.73 -15.05
N MET A 45 -12.71 8.11 -13.93
CA MET A 45 -13.49 7.05 -13.29
C MET A 45 -14.49 7.57 -12.25
N ASN A 46 -14.74 8.89 -12.22
CA ASN A 46 -15.63 9.58 -11.28
C ASN A 46 -15.19 9.45 -9.81
N PHE A 47 -13.89 9.36 -9.55
CA PHE A 47 -13.38 9.62 -8.21
C PHE A 47 -13.32 11.13 -7.96
N GLU A 48 -13.63 11.52 -6.73
CA GLU A 48 -13.68 12.88 -6.23
C GLU A 48 -12.69 13.05 -5.07
N ASN A 49 -12.43 14.29 -4.65
CA ASN A 49 -11.55 14.62 -3.52
C ASN A 49 -10.15 13.96 -3.58
N ILE A 50 -9.62 13.75 -4.79
CA ILE A 50 -8.34 13.05 -5.01
C ILE A 50 -7.18 13.93 -4.52
N LYS A 51 -6.40 13.43 -3.55
CA LYS A 51 -5.25 14.11 -2.96
C LYS A 51 -4.01 13.21 -2.92
N TYR A 52 -2.84 13.83 -3.07
CA TYR A 52 -1.57 13.17 -2.76
C TYR A 52 -1.39 13.07 -1.26
N VAL A 53 -0.80 11.96 -0.84
CA VAL A 53 -0.39 11.75 0.55
C VAL A 53 0.97 11.07 0.58
N ASP A 54 1.77 11.39 1.59
CA ASP A 54 3.03 10.72 1.86
C ASP A 54 2.81 9.67 2.95
N MET A 55 2.14 8.58 2.57
CA MET A 55 1.79 7.49 3.47
C MET A 55 2.54 6.22 3.08
N PRO A 56 3.02 5.43 4.06
CA PRO A 56 3.72 4.17 3.77
C PRO A 56 2.84 3.14 3.03
N THR A 57 1.51 3.30 3.10
CA THR A 57 0.55 2.35 2.52
C THR A 57 0.12 2.69 1.10
N HIS A 58 0.03 3.97 0.72
CA HIS A 58 -0.55 4.42 -0.56
C HIS A 58 -0.07 5.83 -0.91
N ASP A 59 -0.19 6.20 -2.18
CA ASP A 59 0.28 7.48 -2.72
C ASP A 59 -0.86 8.51 -2.85
N LEU A 60 -2.10 8.02 -3.01
CA LEU A 60 -3.29 8.85 -3.23
C LEU A 60 -4.45 8.42 -2.32
N GLU A 61 -5.22 9.39 -1.83
CA GLU A 61 -6.54 9.16 -1.24
C GLU A 61 -7.61 9.77 -2.13
N ALA A 62 -8.76 9.12 -2.24
CA ALA A 62 -9.89 9.60 -3.04
C ALA A 62 -11.22 9.11 -2.47
N GLU A 63 -12.30 9.72 -2.92
CA GLU A 63 -13.67 9.30 -2.60
C GLU A 63 -14.43 8.93 -3.87
N LYS A 64 -15.32 7.95 -3.75
CA LYS A 64 -16.26 7.60 -4.82
C LYS A 64 -17.52 7.01 -4.21
N ASP A 65 -18.68 7.48 -4.64
CA ASP A 65 -19.98 7.04 -4.14
C ASP A 65 -20.09 7.10 -2.60
N GLY A 66 -19.52 8.15 -1.99
CA GLY A 66 -19.48 8.35 -0.54
C GLY A 66 -18.52 7.43 0.24
N LYS A 67 -17.70 6.62 -0.46
CA LYS A 67 -16.72 5.72 0.15
C LYS A 67 -15.30 6.21 -0.03
N LYS A 68 -14.46 6.01 1.00
CA LYS A 68 -13.03 6.33 0.98
C LYS A 68 -12.22 5.22 0.32
N TYR A 69 -11.27 5.64 -0.51
CA TYR A 69 -10.33 4.78 -1.20
C TYR A 69 -8.89 5.25 -0.99
N PHE A 70 -8.00 4.28 -0.79
CA PHE A 70 -6.56 4.47 -0.63
C PHE A 70 -5.87 3.80 -1.81
N ILE A 71 -5.10 4.53 -2.61
CA ILE A 71 -4.61 4.06 -3.91
C ILE A 71 -3.09 4.08 -3.95
N GLU A 72 -2.50 2.89 -4.08
CA GLU A 72 -1.09 2.71 -4.39
C GLU A 72 -0.89 2.73 -5.91
N VAL A 73 -0.03 3.60 -6.41
CA VAL A 73 0.29 3.75 -7.83
C VAL A 73 1.56 2.97 -8.17
N LYS A 74 1.47 2.07 -9.14
CA LYS A 74 2.60 1.27 -9.61
C LYS A 74 2.92 1.56 -11.07
N ALA A 75 4.12 2.07 -11.32
CA ALA A 75 4.60 2.40 -12.66
C ALA A 75 4.93 1.17 -13.54
N SER A 76 5.09 -0.02 -12.95
CA SER A 76 5.68 -1.19 -13.60
C SER A 76 4.69 -2.34 -13.86
N LYS A 77 5.06 -3.25 -14.77
CA LYS A 77 4.33 -4.50 -15.06
C LYS A 77 4.58 -5.61 -14.03
N LYS A 78 5.47 -5.42 -13.05
CA LYS A 78 5.78 -6.48 -12.07
C LYS A 78 4.50 -6.88 -11.34
N SER A 79 4.39 -8.17 -11.03
CA SER A 79 3.22 -8.70 -10.35
C SER A 79 2.99 -7.94 -9.03
N PRO A 80 1.85 -7.24 -8.87
CA PRO A 80 1.63 -6.38 -7.71
C PRO A 80 1.56 -7.18 -6.40
N THR A 81 1.27 -8.47 -6.49
CA THR A 81 1.18 -9.42 -5.37
C THR A 81 2.53 -9.60 -4.63
N LYS A 82 3.65 -9.42 -5.34
CA LYS A 82 5.01 -9.60 -4.78
C LYS A 82 5.55 -8.34 -4.10
N GLU A 83 5.00 -7.18 -4.40
CA GLU A 83 5.56 -5.90 -3.94
C GLU A 83 5.13 -5.52 -2.52
N TYR A 84 3.96 -5.98 -2.06
CA TYR A 84 3.50 -5.71 -0.70
C TYR A 84 4.25 -6.56 0.33
N SER A 85 5.01 -5.92 1.21
CA SER A 85 5.58 -6.60 2.38
C SER A 85 4.46 -6.98 3.37
N PRO A 86 4.65 -8.02 4.20
CA PRO A 86 3.69 -8.37 5.26
C PRO A 86 3.36 -7.19 6.20
N TYR A 87 4.35 -6.33 6.49
CA TYR A 87 4.16 -5.12 7.27
C TYR A 87 3.22 -4.13 6.59
N LYS A 88 3.42 -3.88 5.28
CA LYS A 88 2.54 -3.00 4.50
C LYS A 88 1.12 -3.58 4.43
N VAL A 89 0.97 -4.89 4.27
CA VAL A 89 -0.35 -5.56 4.30
C VAL A 89 -1.06 -5.35 5.63
N ALA A 90 -0.37 -5.52 6.77
CA ALA A 90 -0.94 -5.27 8.09
C ALA A 90 -1.39 -3.80 8.26
N MET A 91 -0.60 -2.85 7.74
CA MET A 91 -0.98 -1.43 7.76
C MET A 91 -2.17 -1.13 6.85
N ILE A 92 -2.25 -1.76 5.68
CA ILE A 92 -3.40 -1.62 4.77
C ILE A 92 -4.68 -2.15 5.42
N ALA A 93 -4.60 -3.26 6.16
CA ALA A 93 -5.74 -3.81 6.90
C ALA A 93 -6.29 -2.85 7.98
N MET A 94 -5.48 -1.90 8.46
CA MET A 94 -5.88 -0.89 9.45
C MET A 94 -6.55 0.34 8.85
N LEU A 95 -6.61 0.44 7.52
CA LEU A 95 -7.23 1.59 6.86
C LEU A 95 -8.75 1.50 6.94
N ASP A 96 -9.38 2.64 7.25
CA ASP A 96 -10.83 2.80 7.25
C ASP A 96 -11.35 3.13 5.85
N GLY A 97 -11.34 2.11 4.98
CA GLY A 97 -11.78 2.22 3.59
C GLY A 97 -11.18 1.14 2.70
N THR A 98 -11.39 1.26 1.40
CA THR A 98 -10.93 0.26 0.43
C THR A 98 -9.56 0.63 -0.13
N HIS A 99 -8.61 -0.28 -0.02
CA HIS A 99 -7.31 -0.09 -0.64
C HIS A 99 -7.27 -0.66 -2.06
N LEU A 100 -6.80 0.14 -3.01
CA LEU A 100 -6.68 -0.17 -4.42
C LEU A 100 -5.23 -0.14 -4.86
N THR A 101 -4.89 -0.99 -5.83
CA THR A 101 -3.61 -0.93 -6.55
C THR A 101 -3.89 -0.47 -7.98
N LEU A 102 -3.27 0.62 -8.39
CA LEU A 102 -3.34 1.16 -9.74
C LEU A 102 -2.06 0.84 -10.50
N LEU A 103 -2.12 -0.17 -11.38
CA LEU A 103 -1.04 -0.44 -12.32
C LEU A 103 -1.15 0.52 -13.50
N MET A 104 -0.10 1.29 -13.78
CA MET A 104 -0.12 2.28 -14.88
C MET A 104 0.26 1.71 -16.25
N LYS A 105 0.95 0.56 -16.28
CA LYS A 105 1.44 -0.07 -17.52
C LYS A 105 0.97 -1.53 -17.62
N PRO A 106 0.70 -2.04 -18.84
CA PRO A 106 0.77 -1.35 -20.14
C PRO A 106 -0.36 -0.32 -20.36
N SER A 107 -1.47 -0.47 -19.65
CA SER A 107 -2.56 0.49 -19.57
C SER A 107 -3.02 0.62 -18.11
N PRO A 108 -3.59 1.77 -17.70
CA PRO A 108 -4.12 1.93 -16.35
C PRO A 108 -5.15 0.86 -15.99
N MET A 109 -4.92 0.15 -14.89
CA MET A 109 -5.82 -0.87 -14.36
C MET A 109 -5.89 -0.74 -12.84
N LEU A 110 -7.10 -0.52 -12.34
CA LEU A 110 -7.39 -0.38 -10.93
C LEU A 110 -7.93 -1.71 -10.39
N MET A 111 -7.32 -2.22 -9.32
CA MET A 111 -7.69 -3.50 -8.71
C MET A 111 -7.87 -3.31 -7.20
N VAL A 112 -8.77 -4.06 -6.59
CA VAL A 112 -8.82 -4.17 -5.13
C VAL A 112 -7.56 -4.87 -4.67
N THR A 113 -6.82 -4.27 -3.73
CA THR A 113 -5.52 -4.81 -3.32
C THR A 113 -5.64 -6.18 -2.68
N GLU A 114 -6.70 -6.41 -1.90
CA GLU A 114 -6.98 -7.70 -1.28
C GLU A 114 -7.07 -8.85 -2.29
N ASP A 115 -7.78 -8.64 -3.41
CA ASP A 115 -8.02 -9.67 -4.43
C ASP A 115 -6.73 -10.20 -5.06
N ILE A 116 -5.72 -9.33 -5.16
CA ILE A 116 -4.43 -9.63 -5.77
C ILE A 116 -3.39 -10.09 -4.74
N LEU A 117 -3.68 -10.18 -3.44
CA LEU A 117 -2.70 -10.69 -2.49
C LEU A 117 -2.42 -12.19 -2.72
N SER A 118 -1.18 -12.62 -2.48
CA SER A 118 -0.87 -14.05 -2.36
C SER A 118 -1.59 -14.63 -1.13
N GLU A 119 -1.92 -15.92 -1.16
CA GLU A 119 -2.68 -16.55 -0.06
C GLU A 119 -2.15 -16.26 1.35
N PRO A 120 -0.85 -16.37 1.66
CA PRO A 120 -0.37 -16.05 3.02
C PRO A 120 -0.66 -14.61 3.46
N LYS A 121 -0.63 -13.67 2.50
CA LYS A 121 -0.91 -12.26 2.75
C LYS A 121 -2.41 -11.98 2.86
N LYS A 122 -3.26 -12.75 2.16
CA LYS A 122 -4.72 -12.69 2.33
C LYS A 122 -5.10 -13.09 3.75
N VAL A 123 -4.61 -14.25 4.21
CA VAL A 123 -4.82 -14.73 5.58
C VAL A 123 -4.35 -13.70 6.61
N LEU A 124 -3.18 -13.09 6.41
CA LEU A 124 -2.66 -12.01 7.27
C LEU A 124 -3.60 -10.79 7.27
N PHE A 125 -4.01 -10.32 6.09
CA PHE A 125 -4.91 -9.18 5.92
C PHE A 125 -6.25 -9.39 6.62
N GLU A 126 -6.91 -10.52 6.34
CA GLU A 126 -8.20 -10.90 6.91
C GLU A 126 -8.12 -11.06 8.44
N THR A 127 -7.00 -11.57 8.95
CA THR A 127 -6.77 -11.68 10.41
C THR A 127 -6.72 -10.30 11.05
N PHE A 128 -5.96 -9.36 10.48
CA PHE A 128 -5.91 -7.98 11.00
C PHE A 128 -7.27 -7.28 10.87
N LYS A 129 -7.97 -7.39 9.73
CA LYS A 129 -9.32 -6.85 9.57
C LYS A 129 -10.27 -7.43 10.61
N SER A 130 -10.35 -8.75 10.73
CA SER A 130 -11.27 -9.41 11.68
C SER A 130 -10.98 -9.01 13.13
N ALA A 131 -9.71 -8.89 13.50
CA ALA A 131 -9.30 -8.41 14.82
C ALA A 131 -9.70 -6.96 15.09
N LEU A 132 -9.49 -6.05 14.13
CA LEU A 132 -9.74 -4.61 14.30
C LEU A 132 -11.21 -4.23 14.20
N TYR A 133 -12.00 -4.95 13.41
CA TYR A 133 -13.45 -4.77 13.29
C TYR A 133 -14.24 -5.66 14.26
N GLU A 134 -13.55 -6.23 15.26
CA GLU A 134 -14.15 -7.03 16.34
C GLU A 134 -14.99 -8.22 15.85
N ASN A 135 -14.69 -8.73 14.65
CA ASN A 135 -15.32 -9.93 14.10
C ASN A 135 -14.62 -11.18 14.64
N TYR A 136 -14.79 -11.42 15.94
CA TYR A 136 -14.10 -12.48 16.65
C TYR A 136 -14.50 -13.89 16.20
N GLU A 137 -15.72 -14.07 15.67
CA GLU A 137 -16.15 -15.33 15.09
C GLU A 137 -15.33 -15.66 13.83
N ALA A 138 -15.16 -14.69 12.92
CA ALA A 138 -14.31 -14.86 11.74
C ALA A 138 -12.84 -15.08 12.14
N LEU A 139 -12.35 -14.32 13.13
CA LEU A 139 -10.99 -14.46 13.65
C LEU A 139 -10.71 -15.87 14.17
N GLN A 140 -11.65 -16.46 14.93
CA GLN A 140 -11.55 -17.83 15.41
C GLN A 140 -11.60 -18.85 14.27
N LYS A 141 -12.49 -18.66 13.27
CA LYS A 141 -12.55 -19.53 12.09
C LYS A 141 -11.22 -19.55 11.33
N ILE A 142 -10.57 -18.38 11.18
CA ILE A 142 -9.25 -18.28 10.54
C ILE A 142 -8.20 -19.07 11.34
N LEU A 143 -8.18 -18.93 12.67
CA LEU A 143 -7.18 -19.61 13.52
C LEU A 143 -7.40 -21.12 13.67
N ASN A 144 -8.65 -21.59 13.57
CA ASN A 144 -8.97 -23.01 13.66
C ASN A 144 -8.61 -23.80 12.40
N ASP A 145 -8.28 -23.12 11.29
CA ASP A 145 -7.70 -23.76 10.12
C ASP A 145 -6.19 -23.97 10.32
N ASN A 146 -5.75 -25.23 10.33
CA ASN A 146 -4.34 -25.60 10.57
C ASN A 146 -3.37 -24.94 9.58
N ARG A 147 -3.78 -24.77 8.31
CA ARG A 147 -2.92 -24.16 7.29
C ARG A 147 -2.77 -22.66 7.56
N ASN A 148 -3.87 -21.98 7.88
CA ASN A 148 -3.84 -20.57 8.24
C ASN A 148 -3.06 -20.33 9.53
N PHE A 149 -3.21 -21.20 10.52
CA PHE A 149 -2.45 -21.15 11.76
C PHE A 149 -0.94 -21.13 11.52
N GLU A 150 -0.42 -22.06 10.71
CA GLU A 150 1.02 -22.11 10.37
C GLU A 150 1.48 -20.89 9.58
N ILE A 151 0.67 -20.41 8.63
CA ILE A 151 0.92 -19.15 7.91
C ILE A 151 1.06 -18.00 8.91
N LEU A 152 0.13 -17.87 9.85
CA LEU A 152 0.10 -16.76 10.80
C LEU A 152 1.26 -16.82 11.80
N ARG A 153 1.67 -18.02 12.25
CA ARG A 153 2.88 -18.18 13.06
C ARG A 153 4.13 -17.67 12.36
N SER A 154 4.23 -17.87 11.04
CA SER A 154 5.36 -17.34 10.26
C SER A 154 5.43 -15.80 10.27
N TYR A 155 4.31 -15.12 10.53
CA TYR A 155 4.21 -13.65 10.63
C TYR A 155 4.27 -13.11 12.07
N ASN A 156 4.71 -13.89 13.05
CA ASN A 156 4.80 -13.47 14.46
C ASN A 156 5.49 -12.09 14.64
N LYS A 157 6.57 -11.81 13.90
CA LYS A 157 7.27 -10.51 13.95
C LYS A 157 6.38 -9.33 13.53
N VAL A 158 5.51 -9.54 12.54
CA VAL A 158 4.56 -8.52 12.08
C VAL A 158 3.53 -8.25 13.17
N PHE A 159 2.94 -9.31 13.74
CA PHE A 159 2.00 -9.16 14.84
C PHE A 159 2.59 -8.43 16.04
N ARG A 160 3.82 -8.77 16.46
CA ARG A 160 4.50 -8.09 17.57
C ARG A 160 4.66 -6.59 17.33
N LEU A 161 4.90 -6.16 16.09
CA LEU A 161 5.04 -4.74 15.76
C LEU A 161 3.71 -3.97 15.88
N PHE A 162 2.59 -4.66 15.67
CA PHE A 162 1.27 -4.05 15.60
C PHE A 162 0.35 -4.42 16.77
N ILE A 163 0.86 -5.14 17.76
CA ILE A 163 0.08 -5.70 18.87
C ILE A 163 -0.64 -4.62 19.68
N SER A 164 0.00 -3.45 19.86
CA SER A 164 -0.56 -2.32 20.61
C SER A 164 -1.76 -1.66 19.92
N LYS A 165 -2.02 -1.98 18.65
CA LYS A 165 -3.15 -1.46 17.89
C LYS A 165 -4.36 -2.39 17.89
N LEU A 166 -4.23 -3.59 18.46
CA LEU A 166 -5.30 -4.59 18.45
C LEU A 166 -6.13 -4.52 19.75
N PRO A 167 -7.46 -4.75 19.68
CA PRO A 167 -8.30 -4.90 20.87
C PRO A 167 -7.84 -6.04 21.77
N ASN A 168 -8.07 -5.92 23.09
CA ASN A 168 -7.64 -6.91 24.09
C ASN A 168 -8.23 -8.30 23.80
N GLU A 169 -9.49 -8.37 23.41
CA GLU A 169 -10.20 -9.60 23.06
C GLU A 169 -9.54 -10.29 21.85
N ALA A 170 -9.15 -9.52 20.83
CA ALA A 170 -8.39 -10.04 19.70
C ALA A 170 -7.02 -10.60 20.14
N LEU A 171 -6.35 -9.94 21.08
CA LEU A 171 -5.05 -10.41 21.61
C LEU A 171 -5.17 -11.74 22.36
N LEU A 172 -6.25 -11.94 23.11
CA LEU A 172 -6.52 -13.22 23.78
C LEU A 172 -6.71 -14.35 22.77
N ILE A 173 -7.45 -14.08 21.69
CA ILE A 173 -7.69 -15.03 20.60
C ILE A 173 -6.39 -15.34 19.84
N LEU A 174 -5.58 -14.32 19.55
CA LEU A 174 -4.33 -14.44 18.79
C LEU A 174 -3.16 -14.98 19.63
N LYS A 175 -3.28 -15.07 20.96
CA LYS A 175 -2.22 -15.55 21.85
C LYS A 175 -1.47 -16.81 21.35
N PRO A 176 -2.14 -17.86 20.80
CA PRO A 176 -1.46 -19.07 20.33
C PRO A 176 -0.43 -18.85 19.21
N ILE A 177 -0.57 -17.80 18.39
CA ILE A 177 0.39 -17.46 17.33
C ILE A 177 1.42 -16.41 17.76
N LEU A 178 1.23 -15.78 18.92
CA LEU A 178 2.10 -14.73 19.47
C LEU A 178 3.21 -15.29 20.37
N SER A 179 2.96 -16.45 20.98
CA SER A 179 3.88 -17.22 21.83
C SER A 179 5.04 -17.85 21.06
#